data_AF-A0A0M8W1D3-F1
#
_entry.id   AF-A0A0M8W1D3-F1
#
_cell.length_a   1.000
_cell.length_b   1.000
_cell.length_c   1.000
_cell.angle_alpha   90.00
_cell.angle_beta   90.00
_cell.angle_gamma   90.00
#
_symmetry.space_group_name_H-M   'P 1'
#
loop_
_entity.id
_entity.type
_entity.pdbx_description
1 polymer ?
#
loop_
_entity_poly.entity_id
_entity_poly.type
_entity_poly.pdbx_seq_one_letter_code
_entity_poly.pdbx_strand_id
1 'polypeptide(L)'
;MAIRVQAMHHGSMRFRRWRAKERGQDVLAAALYEGNTRARERIDRWWEAGGAHRDEVWRGAWFLLTAADFRFGNHERPERVVPVLEFLLEADPSSPYRPQVRLTACLPQTAADPPKGVYMGDPQVPLLVEAALRFPDPSLRQRLADLLSVTDQPGLLDALETEFRPRARLGPTYMGAAPPGHETRCGLWLGGEPNALLKIVCANPNLPRPPAQPEDIDLSLLALLKDRPDLLPAFDQGALAVRLLEYLGTWLPEQVHDRCRRALRHLSAREGVTAVCDQAMLGDAEAVAAARDAGYRPGDPALTPIFLLLTGQFSAYREADPNGRVVQLTCSIDGLRIREDVIIDRILATLDTDLPDDVAAAVRRSLRDLGPLGEPSVEDLRRWAMRRAILARAIKLEPEAVAAVVDAGYLPEDDDQELLPLLFLTEQFERYDREDPSGTRLRAVLAEKRYRYEHEHFRTVAERAGRPDPWPPAKPSPAGDRKSTPHATTWPTSFGVGGHF
;
A
#
# COMPACT_ATOMS: atom_id res chain seq x y z
N MET A 1 14.12 11.43 -90.81
CA MET A 1 13.20 10.99 -91.88
C MET A 1 12.74 9.58 -91.57
N ALA A 2 11.42 9.42 -91.50
CA ALA A 2 10.60 8.22 -91.40
C ALA A 2 11.16 6.90 -92.02
N ILE A 3 11.06 5.78 -91.28
CA ILE A 3 10.12 4.63 -91.46
C ILE A 3 10.75 3.53 -92.35
N ARG A 4 10.80 2.23 -92.01
CA ARG A 4 9.66 1.32 -91.80
C ARG A 4 10.07 -0.02 -91.14
N VAL A 5 9.36 -0.35 -90.06
CA VAL A 5 8.68 -1.61 -89.71
C VAL A 5 9.38 -2.94 -90.03
N GLN A 6 9.76 -3.68 -88.97
CA GLN A 6 10.07 -5.11 -89.01
C GLN A 6 9.01 -5.87 -88.19
N ALA A 7 8.32 -6.80 -88.86
CA ALA A 7 7.28 -7.65 -88.28
C ALA A 7 7.87 -8.92 -87.64
N MET A 8 7.16 -9.38 -86.62
CA MET A 8 7.47 -10.41 -85.63
C MET A 8 7.33 -11.86 -86.11
N HIS A 9 8.09 -12.75 -85.46
CA HIS A 9 7.75 -14.08 -84.86
C HIS A 9 9.03 -14.95 -84.86
N HIS A 10 9.39 -15.78 -83.88
CA HIS A 10 8.80 -16.29 -82.64
C HIS A 10 9.95 -16.60 -81.66
N GLY A 11 9.76 -16.35 -80.36
CA GLY A 11 10.67 -16.81 -79.32
C GLY A 11 9.91 -17.01 -78.02
N SER A 12 9.69 -18.26 -77.63
CA SER A 12 9.04 -18.67 -76.39
C SER A 12 9.75 -18.11 -75.16
N MET A 13 9.14 -17.14 -74.47
CA MET A 13 9.60 -16.71 -73.14
C MET A 13 9.13 -17.69 -72.08
N ARG A 14 10.08 -18.43 -71.49
CA ARG A 14 9.89 -19.08 -70.20
C ARG A 14 9.78 -17.99 -69.13
N PHE A 15 8.58 -17.77 -68.59
CA PHE A 15 8.39 -16.97 -67.38
C PHE A 15 9.07 -17.67 -66.19
N ARG A 16 10.21 -17.14 -65.74
CA ARG A 16 10.74 -17.40 -64.39
C ARG A 16 9.78 -16.79 -63.38
N ARG A 17 8.99 -17.63 -62.69
CA ARG A 17 8.27 -17.23 -61.47
C ARG A 17 9.31 -16.77 -60.44
N TRP A 18 9.39 -15.48 -60.20
CA TRP A 18 9.95 -14.94 -58.96
C TRP A 18 9.06 -15.44 -57.81
N ARG A 19 9.53 -16.44 -57.05
CA ARG A 19 8.88 -16.82 -55.79
C ARG A 19 9.08 -15.66 -54.84
N ALA A 20 7.98 -15.02 -54.40
CA ALA A 20 8.02 -14.13 -53.26
C ALA A 20 8.70 -14.88 -52.10
N LYS A 21 9.59 -14.20 -51.38
CA LYS A 21 10.26 -14.77 -50.21
C LYS A 21 9.16 -15.09 -49.18
N GLU A 22 8.82 -16.38 -49.04
CA GLU A 22 7.87 -16.87 -48.04
C GLU A 22 8.34 -16.37 -46.66
N ARG A 23 7.47 -15.65 -45.95
CA ARG A 23 7.80 -15.13 -44.62
C ARG A 23 7.78 -16.29 -43.63
N GLY A 24 8.69 -16.31 -42.66
CA GLY A 24 8.73 -17.42 -41.69
C GLY A 24 7.44 -17.67 -40.91
N GLN A 25 6.63 -16.64 -40.69
CA GLN A 25 5.28 -16.77 -40.12
C GLN A 25 4.32 -17.65 -40.96
N ASP A 26 4.41 -17.60 -42.29
CA ASP A 26 3.52 -18.34 -43.20
C ASP A 26 3.91 -19.83 -43.20
N VAL A 27 5.23 -20.09 -43.19
CA VAL A 27 5.77 -21.46 -43.08
C VAL A 27 5.47 -22.05 -41.71
N LEU A 28 5.55 -21.25 -40.64
CA LEU A 28 5.21 -21.67 -39.29
C LEU A 28 3.71 -21.95 -39.15
N ALA A 29 2.84 -21.11 -39.72
CA ALA A 29 1.39 -21.35 -39.73
C ALA A 29 1.04 -22.67 -40.46
N ALA A 30 1.64 -22.93 -41.62
CA ALA A 30 1.44 -24.19 -42.34
C ALA A 30 1.94 -25.40 -41.54
N ALA A 31 3.05 -25.25 -40.80
CA ALA A 31 3.58 -26.31 -39.95
C ALA A 31 2.64 -26.61 -38.76
N LEU A 32 2.16 -25.58 -38.07
CA LEU A 32 1.44 -25.71 -36.79
C LEU A 32 -0.07 -25.89 -36.95
N TYR A 33 -0.71 -25.25 -37.94
CA TYR A 33 -2.17 -25.27 -38.10
C TYR A 33 -2.64 -26.25 -39.18
N GLU A 34 -1.84 -26.46 -40.23
CA GLU A 34 -2.22 -27.32 -41.37
C GLU A 34 -1.57 -28.71 -41.30
N GLY A 35 -0.70 -28.96 -40.31
CA GLY A 35 0.00 -30.23 -40.14
C GLY A 35 0.99 -30.54 -41.27
N ASN A 36 1.51 -29.52 -41.96
CA ASN A 36 2.40 -29.70 -43.10
C ASN A 36 3.80 -30.14 -42.64
N THR A 37 4.10 -31.43 -42.80
CA THR A 37 5.37 -32.04 -42.38
C THR A 37 6.61 -31.42 -43.03
N ARG A 38 6.52 -31.01 -44.31
CA ARG A 38 7.63 -30.34 -45.01
C ARG A 38 7.87 -28.94 -44.47
N ALA A 39 6.81 -28.23 -44.11
CA ALA A 39 6.93 -26.93 -43.45
C ALA A 39 7.56 -27.10 -42.06
N ARG A 40 7.15 -28.15 -41.33
CA ARG A 40 7.72 -28.49 -40.02
C ARG A 40 9.23 -28.78 -40.08
N GLU A 41 9.66 -29.68 -40.95
CA GLU A 41 11.09 -29.98 -41.18
C GLU A 41 11.90 -28.74 -41.58
N ARG A 42 11.28 -27.79 -42.28
CA ARG A 42 11.92 -26.53 -42.66
C ARG A 42 12.09 -25.59 -41.46
N ILE A 43 11.08 -25.47 -40.61
CA ILE A 43 11.15 -24.70 -39.37
C ILE A 43 12.21 -25.27 -38.43
N ASP A 44 12.24 -26.60 -38.24
CA ASP A 44 13.24 -27.25 -37.39
C ASP A 44 14.67 -26.98 -37.90
N ARG A 45 14.91 -27.09 -39.21
CA ARG A 45 16.20 -26.72 -39.81
C ARG A 45 16.54 -25.24 -39.67
N TRP A 46 15.57 -24.34 -39.79
CA TRP A 46 15.78 -22.90 -39.58
C TRP A 46 16.11 -22.58 -38.12
N TRP A 47 15.50 -23.30 -37.19
CA TRP A 47 15.78 -23.18 -35.77
C TRP A 47 17.20 -23.65 -35.41
N GLU A 48 17.59 -24.82 -35.94
CA GLU A 48 18.93 -25.42 -35.76
C GLU A 48 20.03 -24.57 -36.39
N ALA A 49 19.78 -23.94 -37.55
CA ALA A 49 20.74 -23.07 -38.21
C ALA A 49 21.15 -21.84 -37.37
N GLY A 50 20.33 -21.45 -36.38
CA GLY A 50 20.61 -20.33 -35.49
C GLY A 50 20.59 -18.96 -36.19
N GLY A 51 21.02 -17.92 -35.45
CA GLY A 51 21.12 -16.55 -35.95
C GLY A 51 19.82 -16.03 -36.56
N ALA A 52 19.92 -15.36 -37.71
CA ALA A 52 18.78 -14.72 -38.38
C ALA A 52 17.63 -15.68 -38.74
N HIS A 53 17.91 -16.97 -38.96
CA HIS A 53 16.88 -17.96 -39.26
C HIS A 53 16.04 -18.30 -38.04
N ARG A 54 16.68 -18.47 -36.89
CA ARG A 54 15.99 -18.67 -35.60
C ARG A 54 15.18 -17.43 -35.22
N ASP A 55 15.74 -16.24 -35.39
CA ASP A 55 15.03 -14.98 -35.13
C ASP A 55 13.78 -14.83 -36.01
N GLU A 56 13.84 -15.27 -37.26
CA GLU A 56 12.69 -15.24 -38.17
C GLU A 56 11.56 -16.18 -37.69
N VAL A 57 11.90 -17.37 -37.21
CA VAL A 57 10.93 -18.32 -36.63
C VAL A 57 10.36 -17.78 -35.32
N TRP A 58 11.21 -17.23 -34.44
CA TRP A 58 10.81 -16.61 -33.18
C TRP A 58 9.81 -15.46 -33.38
N ARG A 59 10.11 -14.53 -34.29
CA ARG A 59 9.19 -13.44 -34.65
C ARG A 59 7.91 -13.99 -35.29
N GLY A 60 8.01 -15.06 -36.07
CA GLY A 60 6.87 -15.77 -36.62
C GLY A 60 5.94 -16.29 -35.53
N ALA A 61 6.47 -16.93 -34.47
CA ALA A 61 5.68 -17.45 -33.36
C ALA A 61 4.89 -16.33 -32.65
N TRP A 62 5.54 -15.21 -32.31
CA TRP A 62 4.85 -14.08 -31.69
C TRP A 62 3.83 -13.39 -32.60
N PHE A 63 4.13 -13.31 -33.91
CA PHE A 63 3.15 -12.82 -34.88
C PHE A 63 1.89 -13.68 -34.89
N LEU A 64 2.05 -15.01 -34.83
CA LEU A 64 0.91 -15.95 -34.78
C LEU A 64 0.13 -15.85 -33.46
N LEU A 65 0.81 -15.69 -32.32
CA LEU A 65 0.15 -15.46 -31.02
C LEU A 65 -0.63 -14.15 -31.01
N THR A 66 -0.03 -13.06 -31.52
CA THR A 66 -0.69 -11.76 -31.66
C THR A 66 -1.91 -11.85 -32.58
N ALA A 67 -1.80 -12.55 -33.71
CA ALA A 67 -2.91 -12.75 -34.65
C ALA A 67 -4.01 -13.70 -34.12
N ALA A 68 -3.73 -14.43 -33.03
CA ALA A 68 -4.68 -15.28 -32.32
C ALA A 68 -5.28 -14.56 -31.09
N ASP A 69 -5.07 -13.25 -30.96
CA ASP A 69 -5.58 -12.44 -29.85
C ASP A 69 -5.13 -13.00 -28.48
N PHE A 70 -3.90 -13.53 -28.40
CA PHE A 70 -3.34 -14.15 -27.20
C PHE A 70 -3.47 -13.22 -25.99
N ARG A 71 -4.19 -13.69 -24.96
CA ARG A 71 -4.55 -12.96 -23.74
C ARG A 71 -5.33 -11.67 -23.92
N PHE A 72 -5.90 -11.42 -25.10
CA PHE A 72 -6.78 -10.28 -25.33
C PHE A 72 -8.23 -10.60 -24.94
N GLY A 73 -8.44 -10.81 -23.63
CA GLY A 73 -9.76 -11.03 -23.04
C GLY A 73 -10.55 -12.17 -23.70
N ASN A 74 -11.80 -11.90 -24.05
CA ASN A 74 -12.72 -12.90 -24.63
C ASN A 74 -12.50 -13.13 -26.14
N HIS A 75 -11.49 -12.50 -26.75
CA HIS A 75 -11.20 -12.62 -28.19
C HIS A 75 -10.12 -13.65 -28.52
N GLU A 76 -9.41 -14.15 -27.49
CA GLU A 76 -8.40 -15.19 -27.65
C GLU A 76 -8.97 -16.40 -28.40
N ARG A 77 -8.18 -16.95 -29.34
CA ARG A 77 -8.49 -18.17 -30.10
C ARG A 77 -7.61 -19.33 -29.62
N PRO A 78 -8.02 -20.10 -28.58
CA PRO A 78 -7.16 -21.11 -27.97
C PRO A 78 -6.63 -22.16 -28.96
N GLU A 79 -7.43 -22.54 -29.95
CA GLU A 79 -7.06 -23.51 -31.00
C GLU A 79 -5.89 -23.04 -31.88
N ARG A 80 -5.62 -21.74 -31.94
CA ARG A 80 -4.45 -21.15 -32.62
C ARG A 80 -3.31 -20.83 -31.67
N VAL A 81 -3.60 -20.54 -30.41
CA VAL A 81 -2.59 -20.27 -29.38
C VAL A 81 -1.85 -21.55 -28.97
N VAL A 82 -2.60 -22.64 -28.70
CA VAL A 82 -2.04 -23.89 -28.16
C VAL A 82 -0.90 -24.45 -29.02
N PRO A 83 -1.04 -24.61 -30.36
CA PRO A 83 0.05 -25.15 -31.19
C PRO A 83 1.32 -24.32 -31.17
N VAL A 84 1.20 -22.99 -31.01
CA VAL A 84 2.35 -22.09 -30.97
C VAL A 84 3.07 -22.15 -29.62
N LEU A 85 2.33 -22.18 -28.50
CA LEU A 85 2.93 -22.33 -27.18
C LEU A 85 3.56 -23.72 -27.01
N GLU A 86 2.92 -24.76 -27.51
CA GLU A 86 3.47 -26.12 -27.58
C GLU A 86 4.81 -26.14 -28.32
N PHE A 87 4.86 -25.52 -29.51
CA PHE A 87 6.10 -25.34 -30.27
C PHE A 87 7.21 -24.64 -29.48
N LEU A 88 6.87 -23.59 -28.71
CA LEU A 88 7.83 -22.85 -27.89
C LEU A 88 8.31 -23.64 -26.65
N LEU A 89 7.52 -24.60 -26.17
CA LEU A 89 7.85 -25.47 -25.04
C LEU A 89 8.62 -26.75 -25.44
N GLU A 90 8.90 -26.94 -26.72
CA GLU A 90 9.73 -28.05 -27.20
C GLU A 90 11.18 -27.90 -26.76
N ALA A 91 11.87 -29.03 -26.57
CA ALA A 91 13.25 -29.08 -26.12
C ALA A 91 14.19 -28.35 -27.10
N ASP A 92 15.07 -27.51 -26.54
CA ASP A 92 16.14 -26.84 -27.26
C ASP A 92 17.45 -26.94 -26.46
N PRO A 93 18.32 -27.92 -26.79
CA PRO A 93 19.61 -28.10 -26.14
C PRO A 93 20.55 -26.89 -26.25
N SER A 94 20.30 -25.97 -27.19
CA SER A 94 21.11 -24.75 -27.36
C SER A 94 20.73 -23.63 -26.38
N SER A 95 19.64 -23.78 -25.63
CA SER A 95 19.29 -22.82 -24.58
C SER A 95 20.33 -22.86 -23.46
N PRO A 96 20.92 -21.70 -23.08
CA PRO A 96 21.80 -21.61 -21.92
C PRO A 96 21.01 -21.65 -20.60
N TYR A 97 19.68 -21.56 -20.67
CA TYR A 97 18.77 -21.46 -19.53
C TYR A 97 18.00 -22.77 -19.32
N ARG A 98 17.64 -23.04 -18.08
CA ARG A 98 16.78 -24.15 -17.66
C ARG A 98 15.34 -23.64 -17.54
N PRO A 99 14.31 -24.43 -17.91
CA PRO A 99 14.42 -25.64 -18.72
C PRO A 99 14.88 -25.31 -20.15
N GLN A 100 15.59 -26.25 -20.77
CA GLN A 100 16.15 -26.10 -22.11
C GLN A 100 15.07 -26.27 -23.17
N VAL A 101 14.33 -25.19 -23.43
CA VAL A 101 13.24 -25.15 -24.41
C VAL A 101 13.42 -23.97 -25.37
N ARG A 102 12.73 -24.03 -26.51
CA ARG A 102 12.81 -22.98 -27.54
C ARG A 102 12.48 -21.59 -27.01
N LEU A 103 11.52 -21.51 -26.11
CA LEU A 103 11.14 -20.27 -25.43
C LEU A 103 12.34 -19.63 -24.72
N THR A 104 13.07 -20.39 -23.91
CA THR A 104 14.17 -19.84 -23.11
C THR A 104 15.41 -19.54 -23.95
N ALA A 105 15.58 -20.21 -25.10
CA ALA A 105 16.70 -19.99 -26.01
C ALA A 105 16.68 -18.61 -26.72
N CYS A 106 15.50 -18.03 -26.94
CA CYS A 106 15.34 -16.80 -27.73
C CYS A 106 14.92 -15.58 -26.91
N LEU A 107 14.57 -15.75 -25.63
CA LEU A 107 14.26 -14.62 -24.77
C LEU A 107 15.54 -13.81 -24.48
N PRO A 108 15.47 -12.47 -24.50
CA PRO A 108 16.64 -11.61 -24.29
C PRO A 108 17.28 -11.84 -22.92
N GLN A 109 18.62 -11.72 -22.86
CA GLN A 109 19.44 -12.13 -21.71
C GLN A 109 19.43 -11.12 -20.54
N THR A 110 19.30 -9.82 -20.80
CA THR A 110 19.24 -8.76 -19.76
C THR A 110 18.68 -7.47 -20.31
N ALA A 111 18.08 -6.63 -19.45
CA ALA A 111 17.58 -5.27 -19.72
C ALA A 111 18.64 -4.21 -20.11
N ALA A 112 19.87 -4.62 -20.43
CA ALA A 112 20.98 -3.73 -20.78
C ALA A 112 21.27 -3.79 -22.30
N ASP A 113 20.39 -3.15 -23.07
CA ASP A 113 20.72 -2.25 -24.19
C ASP A 113 19.44 -1.94 -24.99
N PRO A 114 18.98 -0.67 -24.96
CA PRO A 114 18.81 0.01 -26.24
C PRO A 114 19.43 1.41 -26.25
N PRO A 115 20.12 1.81 -27.34
CA PRO A 115 20.52 3.19 -27.54
C PRO A 115 19.25 3.98 -27.87
N LYS A 116 18.68 4.61 -26.83
CA LYS A 116 17.51 5.52 -26.79
C LYS A 116 16.34 4.95 -25.96
N GLY A 117 16.40 5.21 -24.65
CA GLY A 117 15.24 5.57 -23.82
C GLY A 117 14.04 4.63 -23.81
N VAL A 118 13.87 3.96 -22.67
CA VAL A 118 12.75 3.10 -22.22
C VAL A 118 12.80 1.66 -22.76
N TYR A 119 13.41 0.77 -21.97
CA TYR A 119 13.20 -0.69 -22.08
C TYR A 119 11.84 -1.03 -21.45
N MET A 120 10.82 -1.20 -22.29
CA MET A 120 9.66 -2.04 -21.97
C MET A 120 10.12 -3.46 -22.38
N GLY A 121 10.18 -4.43 -21.47
CA GLY A 121 10.43 -5.83 -21.85
C GLY A 121 9.52 -6.25 -23.01
N ASP A 122 9.88 -7.31 -23.76
CA ASP A 122 9.01 -7.77 -24.86
C ASP A 122 7.58 -7.88 -24.31
N PRO A 123 6.61 -7.05 -24.79
CA PRO A 123 5.34 -6.79 -24.10
C PRO A 123 4.50 -8.06 -23.94
N GLN A 124 4.90 -9.15 -24.58
CA GLN A 124 4.22 -10.43 -24.62
C GLN A 124 4.73 -11.41 -23.55
N VAL A 125 5.89 -11.17 -22.90
CA VAL A 125 6.42 -12.06 -21.86
C VAL A 125 5.56 -12.09 -20.59
N PRO A 126 5.04 -10.95 -20.07
CA PRO A 126 4.06 -10.98 -18.98
C PRO A 126 2.80 -11.81 -19.31
N LEU A 127 2.39 -11.87 -20.58
CA LEU A 127 1.25 -12.67 -21.03
C LEU A 127 1.47 -14.17 -20.85
N LEU A 128 2.73 -14.64 -20.87
CA LEU A 128 3.07 -16.04 -20.57
C LEU A 128 2.84 -16.39 -19.10
N VAL A 129 3.14 -15.46 -18.18
CA VAL A 129 2.81 -15.62 -16.75
C VAL A 129 1.30 -15.68 -16.60
N GLU A 130 0.55 -14.78 -17.24
CA GLU A 130 -0.92 -14.81 -17.18
C GLU A 130 -1.51 -16.12 -17.74
N ALA A 131 -0.95 -16.65 -18.84
CA ALA A 131 -1.32 -17.94 -19.40
C ALA A 131 -1.07 -19.09 -18.40
N ALA A 132 0.08 -19.11 -17.72
CA ALA A 132 0.36 -20.11 -16.68
C ALA A 132 -0.64 -20.08 -15.52
N LEU A 133 -1.29 -18.93 -15.27
CA LEU A 133 -2.27 -18.79 -14.19
C LEU A 133 -3.69 -19.14 -14.62
N ARG A 134 -4.09 -18.81 -15.86
CA ARG A 134 -5.50 -18.75 -16.25
C ARG A 134 -5.83 -19.32 -17.64
N PHE A 135 -4.86 -19.93 -18.33
CA PHE A 135 -5.13 -20.47 -19.65
C PHE A 135 -6.21 -21.60 -19.59
N PRO A 136 -7.14 -21.68 -20.57
CA PRO A 136 -8.23 -22.65 -20.54
C PRO A 136 -7.79 -24.12 -20.61
N ASP A 137 -6.72 -24.41 -21.38
CA ASP A 137 -6.15 -25.76 -21.47
C ASP A 137 -5.38 -26.11 -20.19
N PRO A 138 -5.85 -27.08 -19.38
CA PRO A 138 -5.21 -27.42 -18.12
C PRO A 138 -3.81 -28.02 -18.28
N SER A 139 -3.57 -28.79 -19.35
CA SER A 139 -2.29 -29.45 -19.61
C SER A 139 -1.22 -28.43 -19.98
N LEU A 140 -1.55 -27.53 -20.90
CA LEU A 140 -0.64 -26.46 -21.30
C LEU A 140 -0.39 -25.48 -20.14
N ARG A 141 -1.44 -25.14 -19.38
CA ARG A 141 -1.31 -24.30 -18.18
C ARG A 141 -0.35 -24.91 -17.17
N GLN A 142 -0.45 -26.22 -16.90
CA GLN A 142 0.46 -26.92 -16.00
C GLN A 142 1.90 -26.88 -16.51
N ARG A 143 2.14 -27.15 -17.80
CA ARG A 143 3.51 -27.11 -18.36
C ARG A 143 4.14 -25.72 -18.32
N LEU A 144 3.36 -24.66 -18.55
CA LEU A 144 3.82 -23.28 -18.39
C LEU A 144 4.15 -22.98 -16.92
N ALA A 145 3.30 -23.42 -15.99
CA ALA A 145 3.55 -23.28 -14.56
C ALA A 145 4.82 -24.05 -14.14
N ASP A 146 5.02 -25.28 -14.63
CA ASP A 146 6.21 -26.10 -14.35
C ASP A 146 7.48 -25.41 -14.88
N LEU A 147 7.44 -24.87 -16.10
CA LEU A 147 8.53 -24.09 -16.66
C LEU A 147 8.86 -22.87 -15.79
N LEU A 148 7.86 -22.07 -15.44
CA LEU A 148 8.04 -20.88 -14.60
C LEU A 148 8.47 -21.21 -13.18
N SER A 149 8.17 -22.42 -12.69
CA SER A 149 8.53 -22.89 -11.35
C SER A 149 9.99 -23.35 -11.25
N VAL A 150 10.73 -23.45 -12.35
CA VAL A 150 12.15 -23.88 -12.32
C VAL A 150 13.07 -23.01 -13.18
N THR A 151 12.50 -22.05 -13.91
CA THR A 151 13.26 -21.26 -14.89
C THR A 151 14.35 -20.41 -14.23
N ASP A 152 15.52 -20.33 -14.85
CA ASP A 152 16.58 -19.38 -14.53
C ASP A 152 16.68 -18.25 -15.57
N GLN A 153 15.77 -18.21 -16.55
CA GLN A 153 15.77 -17.23 -17.64
C GLN A 153 15.39 -15.83 -17.11
N PRO A 154 16.26 -14.80 -17.23
CA PRO A 154 16.07 -13.50 -16.58
C PRO A 154 14.76 -12.77 -16.92
N GLY A 155 14.33 -12.78 -18.19
CA GLY A 155 13.09 -12.11 -18.63
C GLY A 155 11.82 -12.75 -18.08
N LEU A 156 11.78 -14.06 -17.89
CA LEU A 156 10.68 -14.76 -17.24
C LEU A 156 10.67 -14.50 -15.73
N LEU A 157 11.85 -14.42 -15.11
CA LEU A 157 11.97 -14.03 -13.70
C LEU A 157 11.50 -12.58 -13.49
N ASP A 158 11.87 -11.66 -14.39
CA ASP A 158 11.40 -10.27 -14.38
C ASP A 158 9.87 -10.19 -14.52
N ALA A 159 9.28 -11.00 -15.41
CA ALA A 159 7.84 -11.06 -15.60
C ALA A 159 7.12 -11.62 -14.37
N LEU A 160 7.67 -12.65 -13.71
CA LEU A 160 7.13 -13.20 -12.47
C LEU A 160 7.14 -12.16 -11.34
N GLU A 161 8.26 -11.45 -11.15
CA GLU A 161 8.35 -10.38 -10.15
C GLU A 161 7.41 -9.21 -10.47
N THR A 162 7.28 -8.85 -11.76
CA THR A 162 6.34 -7.80 -12.22
C THR A 162 4.89 -8.16 -11.94
N GLU A 163 4.49 -9.41 -12.16
CA GLU A 163 3.14 -9.88 -11.79
C GLU A 163 2.97 -10.05 -10.27
N PHE A 164 4.04 -10.36 -9.54
CA PHE A 164 4.00 -10.51 -8.09
C PHE A 164 3.76 -9.17 -7.37
N ARG A 165 4.51 -8.10 -7.73
CA ARG A 165 4.45 -6.77 -7.10
C ARG A 165 3.02 -6.26 -6.81
N PRO A 166 2.13 -6.09 -7.81
CA PRO A 166 0.80 -5.53 -7.57
C PRO A 166 -0.10 -6.43 -6.71
N ARG A 167 0.18 -7.74 -6.64
CA ARG A 167 -0.56 -8.69 -5.79
C ARG A 167 0.01 -8.76 -4.37
N ALA A 168 1.29 -8.46 -4.19
CA ALA A 168 1.92 -8.33 -2.89
C ALA A 168 1.56 -7.00 -2.19
N ARG A 169 1.33 -5.94 -2.97
CA ARG A 169 0.93 -4.63 -2.47
C ARG A 169 -0.35 -4.73 -1.64
N LEU A 170 -0.31 -4.14 -0.44
CA LEU A 170 -1.46 -4.06 0.45
C LEU A 170 -2.49 -3.07 -0.12
N GLY A 171 -3.71 -3.54 -0.41
CA GLY A 171 -4.81 -2.68 -0.89
C GLY A 171 -5.38 -1.73 0.18
N PRO A 172 -6.08 -0.65 -0.24
CA PRO A 172 -6.79 0.25 0.69
C PRO A 172 -7.94 -0.51 1.38
N THR A 173 -8.05 -0.29 2.68
CA THR A 173 -8.77 -1.09 3.70
C THR A 173 -10.26 -1.36 3.49
N TYR A 174 -10.68 -2.58 3.86
CA TYR A 174 -11.83 -2.78 4.76
C TYR A 174 -11.29 -3.35 6.08
N MET A 175 -11.18 -2.50 7.11
CA MET A 175 -10.91 -2.91 8.50
C MET A 175 -12.25 -3.24 9.15
N GLY A 176 -12.62 -4.52 9.15
CA GLY A 176 -13.82 -4.97 9.85
C GLY A 176 -14.40 -6.22 9.21
N ALA A 177 -14.18 -7.37 9.84
CA ALA A 177 -14.73 -8.68 9.48
C ALA A 177 -14.20 -9.30 8.17
N ALA A 178 -12.96 -9.79 8.21
CA ALA A 178 -12.58 -10.91 7.36
C ALA A 178 -12.93 -12.23 8.10
N PRO A 179 -13.91 -13.03 7.64
CA PRO A 179 -14.16 -14.37 8.16
C PRO A 179 -13.06 -15.36 7.73
N PRO A 180 -13.02 -16.58 8.31
CA PRO A 180 -11.94 -17.53 8.08
C PRO A 180 -11.74 -17.84 6.59
N GLY A 181 -10.53 -17.60 6.08
CA GLY A 181 -10.13 -17.90 4.70
C GLY A 181 -10.09 -16.71 3.72
N HIS A 182 -10.40 -15.48 4.14
CA HIS A 182 -10.50 -14.34 3.20
C HIS A 182 -9.56 -13.18 3.55
N GLU A 183 -8.58 -13.00 2.65
CA GLU A 183 -8.05 -11.71 2.23
C GLU A 183 -7.11 -11.01 3.22
N THR A 184 -5.91 -11.59 3.35
CA THR A 184 -4.70 -10.76 3.43
C THR A 184 -4.86 -9.59 2.46
N ARG A 185 -4.49 -8.36 2.85
CA ARG A 185 -4.51 -7.21 1.92
C ARG A 185 -3.70 -7.44 0.63
N CYS A 186 -2.98 -8.57 0.53
CA CYS A 186 -2.30 -9.14 -0.62
C CYS A 186 -3.19 -10.13 -1.40
N GLY A 187 -3.30 -9.96 -2.73
CA GLY A 187 -3.99 -10.86 -3.67
C GLY A 187 -3.24 -12.16 -3.99
N LEU A 188 -2.51 -12.72 -3.02
CA LEU A 188 -1.65 -13.91 -3.17
C LEU A 188 -2.25 -15.20 -2.55
N TRP A 189 -3.28 -15.06 -1.72
CA TRP A 189 -4.03 -16.18 -1.13
C TRP A 189 -5.49 -16.16 -1.60
N LEU A 190 -6.08 -17.35 -1.75
CA LEU A 190 -7.49 -17.55 -2.06
C LEU A 190 -8.05 -18.64 -1.15
N GLY A 191 -9.02 -18.33 -0.28
CA GLY A 191 -9.58 -19.31 0.65
C GLY A 191 -8.59 -19.81 1.70
N GLY A 192 -7.58 -19.01 2.06
CA GLY A 192 -6.48 -19.39 2.96
C GLY A 192 -5.34 -20.17 2.29
N GLU A 193 -5.51 -20.60 1.04
CA GLU A 193 -4.50 -21.34 0.29
C GLU A 193 -3.68 -20.43 -0.64
N PRO A 194 -2.38 -20.72 -0.86
CA PRO A 194 -1.59 -20.04 -1.88
C PRO A 194 -2.23 -20.13 -3.27
N ASN A 195 -2.36 -18.99 -3.96
CA ASN A 195 -2.83 -18.99 -5.34
C ASN A 195 -1.77 -19.59 -6.29
N ALA A 196 -2.13 -19.79 -7.56
CA ALA A 196 -1.23 -20.37 -8.55
C ALA A 196 0.09 -19.58 -8.73
N LEU A 197 0.03 -18.25 -8.67
CA LEU A 197 1.23 -17.40 -8.80
C LEU A 197 2.17 -17.61 -7.61
N LEU A 198 1.64 -17.59 -6.39
CA LEU A 198 2.42 -17.80 -5.18
C LEU A 198 3.05 -19.20 -5.19
N LYS A 199 2.34 -20.23 -5.66
CA LYS A 199 2.90 -21.59 -5.83
C LYS A 199 4.09 -21.61 -6.79
N ILE A 200 3.95 -21.00 -7.97
CA ILE A 200 5.02 -20.92 -8.99
C ILE A 200 6.25 -20.19 -8.43
N VAL A 201 6.04 -19.00 -7.87
CA VAL A 201 7.12 -18.14 -7.38
C VAL A 201 7.83 -18.76 -6.17
N CYS A 202 7.09 -19.40 -5.25
CA CYS A 202 7.70 -20.13 -4.13
C CYS A 202 8.51 -21.33 -4.60
N ALA A 203 8.04 -22.07 -5.62
CA ALA A 203 8.74 -23.22 -6.18
C ALA A 203 10.03 -22.84 -6.93
N ASN A 204 10.09 -21.67 -7.56
CA ASN A 204 11.25 -21.25 -8.36
C ASN A 204 12.50 -20.98 -7.51
N PRO A 205 13.58 -21.78 -7.61
CA PRO A 205 14.78 -21.63 -6.78
C PRO A 205 15.58 -20.35 -7.07
N ASN A 206 15.37 -19.72 -8.23
CA ASN A 206 16.06 -18.51 -8.66
C ASN A 206 15.37 -17.22 -8.16
N LEU A 207 14.25 -17.35 -7.44
CA LEU A 207 13.57 -16.26 -6.74
C LEU A 207 13.67 -16.43 -5.22
N PRO A 208 13.73 -15.34 -4.42
CA PRO A 208 13.78 -13.95 -4.84
C PRO A 208 15.18 -13.56 -5.32
N ARG A 209 15.25 -12.60 -6.24
CA ARG A 209 16.51 -11.93 -6.61
C ARG A 209 16.71 -10.69 -5.75
N PRO A 210 17.94 -10.16 -5.64
CA PRO A 210 18.16 -8.83 -5.10
C PRO A 210 17.27 -7.81 -5.83
N PRO A 211 16.68 -6.83 -5.12
CA PRO A 211 15.83 -5.83 -5.76
C PRO A 211 16.63 -5.04 -6.81
N ALA A 212 16.00 -4.79 -7.96
CA ALA A 212 16.61 -3.99 -9.02
C ALA A 212 16.73 -2.51 -8.60
N GLN A 213 15.77 -2.05 -7.80
CA GLN A 213 15.70 -0.70 -7.25
C GLN A 213 15.34 -0.78 -5.75
N PRO A 214 15.98 0.00 -4.86
CA PRO A 214 15.67 -0.03 -3.42
C PRO A 214 14.19 0.22 -3.11
N GLU A 215 13.47 0.94 -3.97
CA GLU A 215 12.06 1.29 -3.82
C GLU A 215 11.09 0.14 -4.14
N ASP A 216 11.57 -1.01 -4.64
CA ASP A 216 10.77 -2.22 -4.95
C ASP A 216 10.30 -2.96 -3.68
N ILE A 217 9.82 -2.23 -2.67
CA ILE A 217 9.49 -2.73 -1.33
C ILE A 217 8.47 -3.86 -1.34
N ASP A 218 7.57 -3.92 -2.32
CA ASP A 218 6.58 -5.00 -2.43
C ASP A 218 7.24 -6.39 -2.67
N LEU A 219 8.47 -6.43 -3.22
CA LEU A 219 9.23 -7.68 -3.38
C LEU A 219 9.82 -8.19 -2.05
N SER A 220 9.86 -7.37 -0.99
CA SER A 220 10.29 -7.82 0.34
C SER A 220 9.43 -8.98 0.87
N LEU A 221 8.14 -9.03 0.52
CA LEU A 221 7.25 -10.13 0.89
C LEU A 221 7.77 -11.47 0.35
N LEU A 222 8.32 -11.47 -0.87
CA LEU A 222 8.87 -12.69 -1.46
C LEU A 222 10.13 -13.15 -0.72
N ALA A 223 11.01 -12.21 -0.36
CA ALA A 223 12.18 -12.50 0.47
C ALA A 223 11.77 -13.09 1.84
N LEU A 224 10.73 -12.54 2.46
CA LEU A 224 10.17 -13.07 3.72
C LEU A 224 9.53 -14.44 3.53
N LEU A 225 8.74 -14.67 2.48
CA LEU A 225 8.12 -15.97 2.21
C LEU A 225 9.15 -17.08 2.03
N LYS A 226 10.28 -16.77 1.39
CA LYS A 226 11.36 -17.71 1.09
C LYS A 226 12.49 -17.72 2.11
N ASP A 227 12.32 -17.03 3.24
CA ASP A 227 13.28 -16.98 4.34
C ASP A 227 14.68 -16.52 3.88
N ARG A 228 14.72 -15.45 3.08
CA ARG A 228 15.94 -14.83 2.56
C ARG A 228 16.17 -13.45 3.20
N PRO A 229 16.43 -13.38 4.52
CA PRO A 229 16.66 -12.12 5.22
C PRO A 229 17.93 -11.41 4.73
N ASP A 230 18.86 -12.14 4.10
CA ASP A 230 20.08 -11.61 3.48
C ASP A 230 19.80 -10.59 2.37
N LEU A 231 18.61 -10.62 1.76
CA LEU A 231 18.20 -9.68 0.71
C LEU A 231 17.55 -8.41 1.27
N LEU A 232 17.09 -8.42 2.52
CA LEU A 232 16.36 -7.30 3.13
C LEU A 232 17.18 -6.00 3.23
N PRO A 233 18.50 -6.01 3.48
CA PRO A 233 19.31 -4.79 3.52
C PRO A 233 19.38 -4.02 2.19
N ALA A 234 19.06 -4.66 1.06
CA ALA A 234 19.13 -4.02 -0.27
C ALA A 234 17.92 -3.12 -0.60
N PHE A 235 16.85 -3.21 0.20
CA PHE A 235 15.67 -2.35 0.07
C PHE A 235 15.86 -1.01 0.78
N ASP A 236 15.06 0.00 0.42
CA ASP A 236 14.97 1.22 1.21
C ASP A 236 14.52 0.89 2.63
N GLN A 237 15.37 1.20 3.61
CA GLN A 237 15.21 0.69 4.97
C GLN A 237 14.08 1.39 5.73
N GLY A 238 13.79 2.66 5.43
CA GLY A 238 12.67 3.38 6.01
C GLY A 238 11.34 2.80 5.53
N ALA A 239 11.19 2.64 4.22
CA ALA A 239 10.00 2.07 3.61
C ALA A 239 9.83 0.58 3.94
N LEU A 240 10.92 -0.19 4.03
CA LEU A 240 10.91 -1.57 4.49
C LEU A 240 10.36 -1.68 5.91
N ALA A 241 10.87 -0.88 6.87
CA ALA A 241 10.40 -0.93 8.25
C ALA A 241 8.89 -0.67 8.37
N VAL A 242 8.37 0.34 7.66
CA VAL A 242 6.93 0.62 7.59
C VAL A 242 6.18 -0.57 6.99
N ARG A 243 6.65 -1.12 5.87
CA ARG A 243 6.00 -2.26 5.23
C ARG A 243 5.97 -3.52 6.11
N LEU A 244 7.04 -3.80 6.86
CA LEU A 244 7.10 -4.92 7.80
C LEU A 244 6.05 -4.79 8.91
N LEU A 245 5.87 -3.59 9.46
CA LEU A 245 4.82 -3.30 10.44
C LEU A 245 3.42 -3.45 9.83
N GLU A 246 3.23 -2.96 8.61
CA GLU A 246 1.96 -3.15 7.89
C GLU A 246 1.65 -4.64 7.66
N TYR A 247 2.64 -5.48 7.36
CA TYR A 247 2.45 -6.93 7.25
C TYR A 247 2.01 -7.57 8.57
N LEU A 248 2.54 -7.12 9.71
CA LEU A 248 2.13 -7.63 11.03
C LEU A 248 0.69 -7.26 11.38
N GLY A 249 0.15 -6.19 10.80
CA GLY A 249 -1.26 -5.82 10.89
C GLY A 249 -2.19 -6.60 9.95
N THR A 250 -1.74 -7.70 9.34
CA THR A 250 -2.52 -8.50 8.37
C THR A 250 -2.72 -9.94 8.82
N TRP A 251 -3.41 -10.73 7.98
CA TRP A 251 -3.67 -12.15 8.19
C TRP A 251 -2.64 -13.04 7.48
N LEU A 252 -1.40 -12.56 7.30
CA LEU A 252 -0.35 -13.36 6.68
C LEU A 252 -0.03 -14.58 7.57
N PRO A 253 0.55 -15.66 7.00
CA PRO A 253 0.96 -16.81 7.80
C PRO A 253 1.90 -16.42 8.94
N GLU A 254 1.74 -17.03 10.12
CA GLU A 254 2.51 -16.63 11.31
C GLU A 254 4.03 -16.75 11.12
N GLN A 255 4.49 -17.69 10.27
CA GLN A 255 5.92 -17.80 9.95
C GLN A 255 6.45 -16.53 9.26
N VAL A 256 5.61 -15.85 8.47
CA VAL A 256 5.95 -14.56 7.84
C VAL A 256 5.97 -13.45 8.89
N HIS A 257 5.00 -13.41 9.81
CA HIS A 257 5.01 -12.47 10.93
C HIS A 257 6.26 -12.60 11.79
N ASP A 258 6.65 -13.82 12.15
CA ASP A 258 7.88 -14.06 12.90
C ASP A 258 9.13 -13.58 12.17
N ARG A 259 9.18 -13.73 10.84
CA ARG A 259 10.27 -13.20 10.00
C ARG A 259 10.25 -11.67 9.99
N CYS A 260 9.07 -11.04 9.90
CA CYS A 260 8.94 -9.58 10.02
C CYS A 260 9.46 -9.07 11.37
N ARG A 261 9.03 -9.67 12.49
CA ARG A 261 9.51 -9.31 13.84
C ARG A 261 11.02 -9.48 13.97
N ARG A 262 11.59 -10.56 13.43
CA ARG A 262 13.06 -10.75 13.41
C ARG A 262 13.75 -9.67 12.58
N ALA A 263 13.24 -9.34 11.40
CA ALA A 263 13.81 -8.31 10.55
C ALA A 263 13.77 -6.93 11.21
N LEU A 264 12.64 -6.57 11.85
CA LEU A 264 12.48 -5.32 12.59
C LEU A 264 13.47 -5.17 13.75
N ARG A 265 13.87 -6.27 14.41
CA ARG A 265 14.89 -6.23 15.49
C ARG A 265 16.33 -6.10 14.99
N HIS A 266 16.58 -6.35 13.71
CA HIS A 266 17.93 -6.38 13.13
C HIS A 266 18.11 -5.35 12.00
N LEU A 267 17.35 -4.25 12.04
CA LEU A 267 17.53 -3.14 11.12
C LEU A 267 18.94 -2.54 11.31
N SER A 268 19.71 -2.49 10.23
CA SER A 268 21.10 -2.01 10.26
C SER A 268 21.23 -0.52 9.93
N ALA A 269 20.21 0.08 9.31
CA ALA A 269 20.26 1.46 8.84
C ALA A 269 19.46 2.41 9.73
N ARG A 270 19.96 3.64 9.86
CA ARG A 270 19.37 4.69 10.70
C ARG A 270 17.94 5.04 10.25
N GLU A 271 17.68 5.00 8.96
CA GLU A 271 16.39 5.32 8.34
C GLU A 271 15.31 4.34 8.80
N GLY A 272 15.61 3.04 8.80
CA GLY A 272 14.71 2.00 9.29
C GLY A 272 14.46 2.12 10.80
N VAL A 273 15.52 2.33 11.59
CA VAL A 273 15.40 2.56 13.04
C VAL A 273 14.53 3.79 13.33
N THR A 274 14.72 4.87 12.57
CA THR A 274 13.92 6.10 12.72
C THR A 274 12.45 5.82 12.41
N ALA A 275 12.14 5.07 11.35
CA ALA A 275 10.77 4.70 11.01
C ALA A 275 10.10 3.84 12.10
N VAL A 276 10.82 2.88 12.69
CA VAL A 276 10.31 2.10 13.84
C VAL A 276 10.05 3.00 15.04
N CYS A 277 10.97 3.90 15.37
CA CYS A 277 10.79 4.84 16.49
C CYS A 277 9.57 5.76 16.28
N ASP A 278 9.40 6.29 15.06
CA ASP A 278 8.26 7.13 14.70
C ASP A 278 6.93 6.36 14.90
N GLN A 279 6.84 5.11 14.41
CA GLN A 279 5.65 4.26 14.60
C GLN A 279 5.41 3.85 16.06
N ALA A 280 6.48 3.59 16.82
CA ALA A 280 6.37 3.29 18.24
C ALA A 280 5.79 4.46 19.05
N MET A 281 6.17 5.70 18.71
CA MET A 281 5.58 6.91 19.32
C MET A 281 4.11 7.10 18.95
N LEU A 282 3.70 6.70 17.74
CA LEU A 282 2.29 6.66 17.34
C LEU A 282 1.49 5.58 18.08
N GLY A 283 2.16 4.65 18.76
CA GLY A 283 1.55 3.60 19.57
C GLY A 283 1.39 2.25 18.89
N ASP A 284 2.09 2.01 17.77
CA ASP A 284 2.12 0.68 17.16
C ASP A 284 2.82 -0.32 18.10
N ALA A 285 2.08 -1.36 18.50
CA ALA A 285 2.54 -2.31 19.51
C ALA A 285 3.75 -3.14 19.06
N GLU A 286 3.82 -3.51 17.78
CA GLU A 286 4.93 -4.28 17.22
C GLU A 286 6.18 -3.39 17.06
N ALA A 287 6.00 -2.11 16.72
CA ALA A 287 7.08 -1.13 16.69
C ALA A 287 7.64 -0.85 18.10
N VAL A 288 6.77 -0.71 19.11
CA VAL A 288 7.18 -0.56 20.52
C VAL A 288 7.98 -1.78 20.98
N ALA A 289 7.52 -3.00 20.66
CA ALA A 289 8.22 -4.23 21.01
C ALA A 289 9.58 -4.31 20.32
N ALA A 290 9.65 -4.09 19.00
CA ALA A 290 10.89 -4.10 18.25
C ALA A 290 11.91 -3.07 18.78
N ALA A 291 11.45 -1.84 19.08
CA ALA A 291 12.32 -0.80 19.59
C ALA A 291 12.85 -1.09 21.00
N ARG A 292 12.04 -1.69 21.88
CA ARG A 292 12.47 -2.14 23.20
C ARG A 292 13.47 -3.29 23.10
N ASP A 293 13.14 -4.32 22.33
CA ASP A 293 13.95 -5.53 22.19
C ASP A 293 15.34 -5.24 21.58
N ALA A 294 15.39 -4.36 20.56
CA ALA A 294 16.62 -4.00 19.87
C ALA A 294 17.35 -2.79 20.50
N GLY A 295 16.78 -2.18 21.55
CA GLY A 295 17.35 -0.99 22.19
C GLY A 295 17.38 0.25 21.30
N TYR A 296 16.49 0.34 20.31
CA TYR A 296 16.42 1.47 19.40
C TYR A 296 16.07 2.77 20.11
N ARG A 297 16.63 3.86 19.61
CA ARG A 297 16.40 5.22 20.09
C ARG A 297 16.16 6.14 18.91
N PRO A 298 15.37 7.21 19.09
CA PRO A 298 15.27 8.27 18.09
C PRO A 298 16.64 8.83 17.73
N GLY A 299 16.82 9.23 16.47
CA GLY A 299 18.08 9.80 16.02
C GLY A 299 18.38 11.19 16.61
N ASP A 300 17.36 11.90 17.10
CA ASP A 300 17.50 13.14 17.84
C ASP A 300 17.41 12.85 19.35
N PRO A 301 18.46 13.13 20.14
CA PRO A 301 18.44 12.95 21.59
C PRO A 301 17.28 13.68 22.29
N ALA A 302 16.81 14.81 21.76
CA ALA A 302 15.72 15.59 22.35
C ALA A 302 14.39 14.81 22.35
N LEU A 303 14.20 13.86 21.44
CA LEU A 303 13.02 12.97 21.41
C LEU A 303 13.09 11.83 22.42
N THR A 304 14.25 11.59 23.03
CA THR A 304 14.46 10.41 23.90
C THR A 304 13.51 10.40 25.11
N PRO A 305 13.31 11.50 25.86
CA PRO A 305 12.38 11.49 26.98
C PRO A 305 10.95 11.11 26.60
N ILE A 306 10.38 11.76 25.56
CA ILE A 306 9.01 11.49 25.13
C ILE A 306 8.89 10.09 24.54
N PHE A 307 9.88 9.63 23.79
CA PHE A 307 9.93 8.27 23.28
C PHE A 307 9.92 7.23 24.41
N LEU A 308 10.77 7.38 25.43
CA LEU A 308 10.85 6.44 26.55
C LEU A 308 9.56 6.43 27.37
N LEU A 309 8.91 7.59 27.55
CA LEU A 309 7.61 7.69 28.20
C LEU A 309 6.53 6.93 27.40
N LEU A 310 6.36 7.25 26.11
CA LEU A 310 5.31 6.68 25.27
C LEU A 310 5.51 5.18 24.98
N THR A 311 6.77 4.72 25.05
CA THR A 311 7.14 3.32 24.95
C THR A 311 7.32 2.67 26.32
N GLY A 312 6.82 3.24 27.43
CA GLY A 312 6.79 2.63 28.76
C GLY A 312 8.13 2.16 29.34
N GLN A 313 9.25 2.75 28.93
CA GLN A 313 10.59 2.44 29.43
C GLN A 313 10.93 3.33 30.64
N PHE A 314 10.13 3.24 31.71
CA PHE A 314 10.10 4.22 32.79
C PHE A 314 11.41 4.40 33.56
N SER A 315 12.19 3.34 33.76
CA SER A 315 13.50 3.46 34.42
C SER A 315 14.46 4.33 33.62
N ALA A 316 14.55 4.12 32.30
CA ALA A 316 15.37 4.95 31.42
C ALA A 316 14.78 6.36 31.25
N TYR A 317 13.45 6.51 31.29
CA TYR A 317 12.80 7.82 31.25
C TYR A 317 13.24 8.72 32.42
N ARG A 318 13.31 8.18 33.65
CA ARG A 318 13.76 8.94 34.83
C ARG A 318 15.16 9.49 34.68
N GLU A 319 16.05 8.74 34.04
CA GLU A 319 17.42 9.18 33.78
C GLU A 319 17.47 10.25 32.69
N ALA A 320 16.62 10.11 31.66
CA ALA A 320 16.56 11.03 30.53
C ALA A 320 15.87 12.37 30.86
N ASP A 321 14.89 12.38 31.76
CA ASP A 321 14.15 13.57 32.20
C ASP A 321 13.90 13.57 33.72
N PRO A 322 14.95 13.83 34.53
CA PRO A 322 14.85 13.82 35.99
C PRO A 322 13.93 14.94 36.53
N ASN A 323 13.69 15.98 35.73
CA ASN A 323 12.86 17.12 36.12
C ASN A 323 11.38 16.93 35.75
N GLY A 324 11.04 15.91 34.96
CA GLY A 324 9.66 15.67 34.53
C GLY A 324 9.12 16.78 33.64
N ARG A 325 9.91 17.25 32.67
CA ARG A 325 9.59 18.35 31.74
C ARG A 325 9.37 17.87 30.31
N VAL A 326 9.06 16.60 30.14
CA VAL A 326 8.91 15.91 28.84
C VAL A 326 8.11 16.68 27.78
N VAL A 327 6.98 17.31 28.16
CA VAL A 327 6.14 18.05 27.21
C VAL A 327 6.81 19.36 26.79
N GLN A 328 7.45 20.08 27.73
CA GLN A 328 8.21 21.30 27.44
C GLN A 328 9.38 20.99 26.50
N LEU A 329 10.13 19.94 26.81
CA LEU A 329 11.26 19.49 25.98
C LEU A 329 10.80 19.16 24.57
N THR A 330 9.61 18.56 24.43
CA THR A 330 9.01 18.24 23.11
C THR A 330 8.69 19.50 22.30
N CYS A 331 8.29 20.60 22.95
CA CYS A 331 8.03 21.86 22.26
C CYS A 331 9.29 22.49 21.67
N SER A 332 10.47 22.22 22.23
CA SER A 332 11.74 22.78 21.73
C SER A 332 12.36 21.97 20.59
N ILE A 333 11.72 20.88 20.14
CA ILE A 333 12.25 19.99 19.11
C ILE A 333 11.96 20.56 17.73
N ASP A 334 12.99 20.73 16.90
CA ASP A 334 12.81 21.07 15.49
C ASP A 334 12.57 19.80 14.65
N GLY A 335 11.69 19.86 13.66
CA GLY A 335 11.45 18.72 12.75
C GLY A 335 10.71 17.49 13.32
N LEU A 336 10.02 17.60 14.46
CA LEU A 336 9.12 16.55 14.96
C LEU A 336 8.12 16.12 13.87
N ARG A 337 8.13 14.83 13.53
CA ARG A 337 7.29 14.25 12.45
C ARG A 337 5.88 13.88 12.90
N ILE A 338 5.66 13.83 14.21
CA ILE A 338 4.40 13.45 14.82
C ILE A 338 3.69 14.73 15.25
N ARG A 339 2.40 14.82 14.94
CA ARG A 339 1.59 15.98 15.30
C ARG A 339 1.41 16.08 16.82
N GLU A 340 1.35 17.31 17.30
CA GLU A 340 1.22 17.65 18.72
C GLU A 340 -0.05 17.07 19.36
N ASP A 341 -1.17 17.06 18.64
CA ASP A 341 -2.41 16.47 19.13
C ASP A 341 -2.29 14.95 19.34
N VAL A 342 -1.61 14.26 18.44
CA VAL A 342 -1.34 12.82 18.59
C VAL A 342 -0.46 12.56 19.81
N ILE A 343 0.53 13.43 20.08
CA ILE A 343 1.40 13.29 21.25
C ILE A 343 0.61 13.49 22.54
N ILE A 344 -0.22 14.53 22.62
CA ILE A 344 -1.07 14.76 23.80
C ILE A 344 -2.02 13.57 24.01
N ASP A 345 -2.67 13.09 22.97
CA ASP A 345 -3.56 11.92 23.05
C ASP A 345 -2.81 10.69 23.60
N ARG A 346 -1.59 10.45 23.13
CA ARG A 346 -0.76 9.35 23.59
C ARG A 346 -0.29 9.53 25.04
N ILE A 347 0.04 10.75 25.47
CA ILE A 347 0.41 11.04 26.86
C ILE A 347 -0.77 10.81 27.79
N LEU A 348 -1.96 11.33 27.44
CA LEU A 348 -3.17 11.16 28.25
C LEU A 348 -3.57 9.68 28.32
N ALA A 349 -3.56 8.96 27.19
CA ALA A 349 -3.79 7.52 27.19
C ALA A 349 -2.73 6.75 27.99
N THR A 350 -1.49 7.24 28.05
CA THR A 350 -0.46 6.66 28.92
C THR A 350 -0.83 6.88 30.38
N LEU A 351 -1.24 8.09 30.78
CA LEU A 351 -1.69 8.42 32.15
C LEU A 351 -2.86 7.56 32.66
N ASP A 352 -3.70 7.07 31.76
CA ASP A 352 -4.81 6.16 32.09
C ASP A 352 -4.36 4.69 32.32
N THR A 353 -3.06 4.39 32.18
CA THR A 353 -2.49 3.07 32.47
C THR A 353 -1.88 3.00 33.88
N ASP A 354 -1.46 1.81 34.30
CA ASP A 354 -0.80 1.58 35.59
C ASP A 354 0.66 2.10 35.57
N LEU A 355 0.81 3.42 35.67
CA LEU A 355 2.09 4.11 35.75
C LEU A 355 2.64 4.16 37.18
N PRO A 356 3.97 4.14 37.35
CA PRO A 356 4.58 4.54 38.59
C PRO A 356 4.15 5.96 39.01
N ASP A 357 3.75 6.13 40.28
CA ASP A 357 3.22 7.39 40.83
C ASP A 357 4.14 8.60 40.57
N ASP A 358 5.45 8.39 40.65
CA ASP A 358 6.45 9.43 40.44
C ASP A 358 6.46 9.92 38.98
N VAL A 359 6.32 8.99 38.02
CA VAL A 359 6.23 9.28 36.59
C VAL A 359 4.91 9.98 36.29
N ALA A 360 3.80 9.47 36.82
CA ALA A 360 2.49 10.10 36.64
C ALA A 360 2.48 11.54 37.19
N ALA A 361 3.04 11.77 38.38
CA ALA A 361 3.17 13.11 38.96
C ALA A 361 4.06 14.04 38.12
N ALA A 362 5.18 13.53 37.57
CA ALA A 362 6.05 14.26 36.66
C ALA A 362 5.32 14.68 35.36
N VAL A 363 4.66 13.74 34.69
CA VAL A 363 3.93 13.99 33.45
C VAL A 363 2.78 14.99 33.66
N ARG A 364 1.99 14.81 34.74
CA ARG A 364 0.93 15.77 35.09
C ARG A 364 1.48 17.18 35.35
N ARG A 365 2.65 17.31 35.99
CA ARG A 365 3.32 18.62 36.14
C ARG A 365 3.74 19.18 34.79
N SER A 366 4.29 18.36 33.91
CA SER A 366 4.69 18.80 32.57
C SER A 366 3.52 19.28 31.72
N LEU A 367 2.34 18.65 31.85
CA LEU A 367 1.11 19.08 31.15
C LEU A 367 0.60 20.44 31.65
N ARG A 368 0.88 20.80 32.92
CA ARG A 368 0.48 22.08 33.53
C ARG A 368 1.46 23.21 33.24
N ASP A 369 2.70 22.90 32.87
CA ASP A 369 3.76 23.88 32.75
C ASP A 369 4.28 23.99 31.32
N LEU A 370 3.45 24.35 30.34
CA LEU A 370 3.91 24.58 28.97
C LEU A 370 4.68 25.92 28.80
N GLY A 371 4.88 26.69 29.88
CA GLY A 371 5.50 28.01 29.86
C GLY A 371 4.64 29.07 29.15
N PRO A 372 4.94 30.37 29.27
CA PRO A 372 4.24 31.43 28.55
C PRO A 372 4.53 31.38 27.05
N LEU A 373 3.62 31.93 26.25
CA LEU A 373 3.86 32.19 24.83
C LEU A 373 4.56 33.54 24.68
N GLY A 374 5.70 33.52 24.00
CA GLY A 374 6.56 34.69 23.79
C GLY A 374 6.39 35.31 22.40
N GLU A 375 7.49 35.87 21.88
CA GLU A 375 7.56 36.32 20.49
C GLU A 375 7.41 35.12 19.52
N PRO A 376 6.78 35.28 18.34
CA PRO A 376 6.52 34.16 17.44
C PRO A 376 7.78 33.37 17.07
N SER A 377 7.89 32.15 17.59
CA SER A 377 8.95 31.18 17.30
C SER A 377 8.36 29.82 16.97
N VAL A 378 9.16 28.91 16.39
CA VAL A 378 8.73 27.52 16.15
C VAL A 378 8.34 26.82 17.46
N GLU A 379 9.06 27.12 18.55
CA GLU A 379 8.77 26.60 19.88
C GLU A 379 7.42 27.12 20.41
N ASP A 380 7.14 28.42 20.24
CA ASP A 380 5.86 29.00 20.66
C ASP A 380 4.68 28.45 19.86
N LEU A 381 4.84 28.22 18.55
CA LEU A 381 3.83 27.56 17.72
C LEU A 381 3.52 26.14 18.22
N ARG A 382 4.55 25.40 18.64
CA ARG A 382 4.38 24.05 19.21
C ARG A 382 3.71 24.08 20.57
N ARG A 383 4.12 25.00 21.46
CA ARG A 383 3.46 25.19 22.76
C ARG A 383 1.98 25.52 22.58
N TRP A 384 1.68 26.42 21.64
CA TRP A 384 0.30 26.77 21.27
C TRP A 384 -0.48 25.54 20.78
N ALA A 385 0.10 24.73 19.88
CA ALA A 385 -0.55 23.53 19.37
C ALA A 385 -0.80 22.47 20.46
N MET A 386 0.17 22.26 21.37
CA MET A 386 0.02 21.36 22.53
C MET A 386 -1.09 21.85 23.48
N ARG A 387 -1.11 23.14 23.83
CA ARG A 387 -2.18 23.74 24.64
C ARG A 387 -3.54 23.54 24.00
N ARG A 388 -3.65 23.79 22.70
CA ARG A 388 -4.89 23.60 21.94
C ARG A 388 -5.37 22.15 21.98
N ALA A 389 -4.47 21.18 21.87
CA ALA A 389 -4.80 19.77 22.02
C ALA A 389 -5.31 19.44 23.43
N ILE A 390 -4.66 19.94 24.49
CA ILE A 390 -5.12 19.78 25.87
C ILE A 390 -6.53 20.38 26.06
N LEU A 391 -6.78 21.59 25.57
CA LEU A 391 -8.08 22.25 25.64
C LEU A 391 -9.18 21.44 24.93
N ALA A 392 -8.88 20.91 23.74
CA ALA A 392 -9.81 20.07 22.99
C ALA A 392 -10.18 18.79 23.74
N ARG A 393 -9.25 18.22 24.52
CA ARG A 393 -9.46 17.04 25.36
C ARG A 393 -10.23 17.38 26.65
N ALA A 394 -9.96 18.54 27.25
CA ALA A 394 -10.72 19.03 28.39
C ALA A 394 -12.21 19.28 28.07
N ILE A 395 -12.54 19.74 26.85
CA ILE A 395 -13.93 19.88 26.38
C ILE A 395 -14.65 18.51 26.29
N LYS A 396 -13.88 17.42 26.10
CA LYS A 396 -14.39 16.04 26.15
C LYS A 396 -14.40 15.44 27.55
N LEU A 397 -14.15 16.26 28.58
CA LEU A 397 -14.10 15.86 29.99
C LEU A 397 -13.03 14.81 30.32
N GLU A 398 -11.93 14.75 29.55
CA GLU A 398 -10.79 13.90 29.90
C GLU A 398 -10.13 14.41 31.22
N PRO A 399 -10.09 13.63 32.31
CA PRO A 399 -9.79 14.14 33.66
C PRO A 399 -8.44 14.85 33.79
N GLU A 400 -7.39 14.26 33.21
CA GLU A 400 -6.02 14.80 33.28
C GLU A 400 -5.89 16.10 32.46
N ALA A 401 -6.63 16.21 31.35
CA ALA A 401 -6.69 17.42 30.55
C ALA A 401 -7.46 18.53 31.29
N VAL A 402 -8.60 18.21 31.92
CA VAL A 402 -9.36 19.17 32.76
C VAL A 402 -8.48 19.69 33.90
N ALA A 403 -7.80 18.81 34.62
CA ALA A 403 -6.89 19.20 35.70
C ALA A 403 -5.77 20.12 35.18
N ALA A 404 -5.16 19.78 34.03
CA ALA A 404 -4.13 20.62 33.43
C ALA A 404 -4.65 22.02 33.06
N VAL A 405 -5.83 22.11 32.44
CA VAL A 405 -6.46 23.38 32.05
C VAL A 405 -6.79 24.24 33.27
N VAL A 406 -7.38 23.64 34.32
CA VAL A 406 -7.77 24.37 35.53
C VAL A 406 -6.55 24.84 36.31
N ASP A 407 -5.58 23.96 36.55
CA ASP A 407 -4.40 24.26 37.37
C ASP A 407 -3.48 25.27 36.69
N ALA A 408 -3.30 25.16 35.38
CA ALA A 408 -2.43 26.06 34.61
C ALA A 408 -3.14 27.32 34.12
N GLY A 409 -4.47 27.36 34.18
CA GLY A 409 -5.29 28.46 33.68
C GLY A 409 -5.23 28.62 32.15
N TYR A 410 -5.10 27.52 31.40
CA TYR A 410 -5.09 27.56 29.94
C TYR A 410 -6.44 27.99 29.38
N LEU A 411 -6.42 28.78 28.31
CA LEU A 411 -7.61 29.32 27.66
C LEU A 411 -7.47 29.24 26.14
N PRO A 412 -8.58 29.25 25.40
CA PRO A 412 -8.55 29.40 23.96
C PRO A 412 -8.01 30.79 23.60
N GLU A 413 -7.04 30.85 22.71
CA GLU A 413 -6.36 32.10 22.35
C GLU A 413 -6.89 32.72 21.03
N ASP A 414 -7.50 31.90 20.17
CA ASP A 414 -7.94 32.29 18.82
C ASP A 414 -9.47 32.33 18.64
N ASP A 415 -10.24 31.73 19.54
CA ASP A 415 -11.70 31.63 19.45
C ASP A 415 -12.36 32.01 20.78
N ASP A 416 -12.70 33.29 20.94
CA ASP A 416 -13.51 33.80 22.07
C ASP A 416 -14.81 33.01 22.26
N GLN A 417 -15.30 32.31 21.23
CA GLN A 417 -16.51 31.50 21.31
C GLN A 417 -16.27 30.12 21.93
N GLU A 418 -15.03 29.64 22.05
CA GLU A 418 -14.70 28.40 22.78
C GLU A 418 -14.49 28.64 24.28
N LEU A 419 -14.26 29.90 24.68
CA LEU A 419 -14.00 30.27 26.06
C LEU A 419 -15.14 29.86 27.01
N LEU A 420 -16.39 30.25 26.69
CA LEU A 420 -17.54 29.96 27.56
C LEU A 420 -17.85 28.45 27.67
N PRO A 421 -17.89 27.68 26.55
CA PRO A 421 -17.97 26.22 26.61
C PRO A 421 -16.91 25.59 27.50
N LEU A 422 -15.65 25.98 27.34
CA LEU A 422 -14.54 25.44 28.12
C LEU A 422 -14.70 25.76 29.63
N LEU A 423 -14.94 27.02 29.99
CA LEU A 423 -15.08 27.43 31.39
C LEU A 423 -16.25 26.70 32.08
N PHE A 424 -17.36 26.50 31.36
CA PHE A 424 -18.49 25.75 31.88
C PHE A 424 -18.13 24.27 32.09
N LEU A 425 -17.58 23.61 31.07
CA LEU A 425 -17.28 22.18 31.11
C LEU A 425 -16.16 21.83 32.10
N THR A 426 -15.19 22.72 32.30
CA THR A 426 -14.10 22.58 33.27
C THR A 426 -14.43 23.12 34.66
N GLU A 427 -15.70 23.47 34.90
CA GLU A 427 -16.22 23.93 36.20
C GLU A 427 -15.54 25.18 36.77
N GLN A 428 -14.96 26.03 35.91
CA GLN A 428 -14.36 27.31 36.31
C GLN A 428 -15.44 28.38 36.49
N PHE A 429 -16.43 28.10 37.34
CA PHE A 429 -17.68 28.83 37.40
C PHE A 429 -17.53 30.29 37.82
N GLU A 430 -16.60 30.62 38.73
CA GLU A 430 -16.36 32.02 39.12
C GLU A 430 -15.93 32.88 37.92
N ARG A 431 -15.16 32.29 37.01
CA ARG A 431 -14.71 32.95 35.79
C ARG A 431 -15.81 32.95 34.73
N TYR A 432 -16.53 31.84 34.58
CA TYR A 432 -17.68 31.73 33.69
C TYR A 432 -18.76 32.78 34.02
N ASP A 433 -19.13 32.92 35.30
CA ASP A 433 -20.16 33.85 35.75
C ASP A 433 -19.75 35.32 35.57
N ARG A 434 -18.45 35.62 35.52
CA ARG A 434 -17.92 36.94 35.19
C ARG A 434 -18.07 37.26 33.70
N GLU A 435 -17.84 36.28 32.83
CA GLU A 435 -17.86 36.43 31.38
C GLU A 435 -19.26 36.32 30.76
N ASP A 436 -20.13 35.48 31.33
CA ASP A 436 -21.53 35.31 30.90
C ASP A 436 -22.48 35.16 32.12
N PRO A 437 -22.73 36.24 32.88
CA PRO A 437 -23.57 36.20 34.09
C PRO A 437 -24.99 35.66 33.87
N SER A 438 -25.48 35.73 32.62
CA SER A 438 -26.84 35.32 32.26
C SER A 438 -26.92 33.93 31.60
N GLY A 439 -25.78 33.33 31.24
CA GLY A 439 -25.69 32.12 30.43
C GLY A 439 -26.20 32.26 28.98
N THR A 440 -26.50 33.49 28.53
CA THR A 440 -27.13 33.73 27.22
C THR A 440 -26.11 33.60 26.09
N ARG A 441 -24.86 34.01 26.34
CA ARG A 441 -23.79 33.89 25.33
C ARG A 441 -23.43 32.42 25.11
N LEU A 442 -23.34 31.62 26.18
CA LEU A 442 -23.12 30.18 26.07
C LEU A 442 -24.24 29.50 25.28
N ARG A 443 -25.51 29.81 25.60
CA ARG A 443 -26.67 29.31 24.84
C ARG A 443 -26.60 29.64 23.35
N ALA A 444 -26.17 30.85 23.00
CA ALA A 444 -26.02 31.27 21.60
C ALA A 444 -24.92 30.46 20.89
N VAL A 445 -23.75 30.30 21.51
CA VAL A 445 -22.65 29.47 20.97
C VAL A 445 -23.11 28.03 20.75
N LEU A 446 -23.77 27.43 21.75
CA LEU A 446 -24.29 26.06 21.65
C LEU A 446 -25.38 25.93 20.59
N ALA A 447 -26.18 26.97 20.34
CA ALA A 447 -27.19 26.94 19.28
C ALA A 447 -26.58 26.97 17.88
N GLU A 448 -25.46 27.68 17.70
CA GLU A 448 -24.75 27.83 16.44
C GLU A 448 -23.86 26.62 16.13
N LYS A 449 -23.08 26.14 17.12
CA LYS A 449 -22.06 25.10 16.96
C LYS A 449 -22.48 23.76 17.57
N ARG A 450 -23.76 23.37 17.48
CA ARG A 450 -24.29 22.12 18.06
C ARG A 450 -23.50 20.86 17.71
N TYR A 451 -22.93 20.78 16.51
CA TYR A 451 -22.18 19.61 16.03
C TYR A 451 -20.80 19.45 16.68
N ARG A 452 -20.29 20.48 17.35
CA ARG A 452 -18.95 20.51 17.93
C ARG A 452 -18.91 20.00 19.37
N TYR A 453 -20.06 19.98 20.04
CA TYR A 453 -20.19 19.71 21.47
C TYR A 453 -21.17 18.57 21.71
N GLU A 454 -20.96 17.84 22.79
CA GLU A 454 -21.87 16.77 23.21
C GLU A 454 -22.79 17.28 24.31
N HIS A 455 -24.11 17.21 24.09
CA HIS A 455 -25.11 17.65 25.07
C HIS A 455 -24.95 16.93 26.41
N GLU A 456 -24.60 15.64 26.36
CA GLU A 456 -24.40 14.83 27.55
C GLU A 456 -23.32 15.40 28.49
N HIS A 457 -22.23 15.94 27.97
CA HIS A 457 -21.18 16.55 28.78
C HIS A 457 -21.69 17.78 29.54
N PHE A 458 -22.41 18.69 28.85
CA PHE A 458 -22.97 19.89 29.47
C PHE A 458 -24.01 19.56 30.53
N ARG A 459 -24.90 18.61 30.24
CA ARG A 459 -25.91 18.14 31.19
C ARG A 459 -25.25 17.55 32.43
N THR A 460 -24.24 16.69 32.25
CA THR A 460 -23.51 16.05 33.36
C THR A 460 -22.88 17.08 34.28
N VAL A 461 -22.20 18.08 33.71
CA VAL A 461 -21.57 19.15 34.49
C VAL A 461 -22.62 20.04 35.17
N ALA A 462 -23.71 20.38 34.47
CA ALA A 462 -24.80 21.18 35.03
C ALA A 462 -25.45 20.47 36.22
N GLU A 463 -25.77 19.18 36.10
CA GLU A 463 -26.34 18.37 37.18
C GLU A 463 -25.39 18.27 38.37
N ARG A 464 -24.12 17.95 38.13
CA ARG A 464 -23.09 17.84 39.18
C ARG A 464 -22.91 19.16 39.93
N ALA A 465 -22.92 20.28 39.23
CA ALA A 465 -22.72 21.61 39.81
C ALA A 465 -24.01 22.27 40.33
N GLY A 466 -25.17 21.62 40.20
CA GLY A 466 -26.46 22.20 40.58
C GLY A 466 -26.87 23.42 39.75
N ARG A 467 -26.46 23.47 38.48
CA ARG A 467 -26.70 24.59 37.55
C ARG A 467 -27.74 24.24 36.48
N PRO A 468 -28.40 25.25 35.87
CA PRO A 468 -29.29 25.02 34.74
C PRO A 468 -28.54 24.43 33.55
N ASP A 469 -29.17 23.50 32.84
CA ASP A 469 -28.67 22.99 31.56
C ASP A 469 -28.56 24.15 30.55
N PRO A 470 -27.35 24.48 30.06
CA PRO A 470 -27.17 25.57 29.11
C PRO A 470 -27.58 25.17 27.68
N TRP A 471 -27.98 23.91 27.44
CA TRP A 471 -28.33 23.47 26.10
C TRP A 471 -29.61 24.17 25.60
N PRO A 472 -29.58 24.80 24.41
CA PRO A 472 -30.75 25.49 23.90
C PRO A 472 -31.87 24.48 23.63
N PRO A 473 -33.13 24.80 23.96
CA PRO A 473 -34.26 23.91 23.74
C PRO A 473 -34.33 23.47 22.28
N ALA A 474 -34.87 22.27 22.05
CA ALA A 474 -35.12 21.79 20.70
C ALA A 474 -35.95 22.85 19.97
N LYS A 475 -35.51 23.28 18.77
CA LYS A 475 -36.34 24.16 17.95
C LYS A 475 -37.65 23.41 17.73
N PRO A 476 -38.83 24.01 17.98
CA PRO A 476 -40.07 23.38 17.57
C PRO A 476 -39.93 23.07 16.08
N SER A 477 -40.16 21.81 15.70
CA SER A 477 -40.28 21.45 14.30
C SER A 477 -41.25 22.46 13.68
N PRO A 478 -40.94 23.06 12.51
CA PRO A 478 -41.88 23.95 11.87
C PRO A 478 -43.21 23.19 11.80
N ALA A 479 -44.26 23.80 12.33
CA ALA A 479 -45.59 23.22 12.27
C ALA A 479 -45.82 22.83 10.82
N GLY A 480 -45.84 21.53 10.55
CA GLY A 480 -46.11 21.02 9.23
C GLY A 480 -47.50 21.52 8.90
N ASP A 481 -47.55 22.58 8.10
CA ASP A 481 -48.74 22.96 7.38
C ASP A 481 -49.10 21.72 6.56
N ARG A 482 -50.03 20.93 7.10
CA ARG A 482 -50.82 19.95 6.36
C ARG A 482 -51.66 20.75 5.37
N LYS A 483 -51.01 21.29 4.35
CA LYS A 483 -51.65 21.54 3.06
C LYS A 483 -51.41 20.28 2.25
N SER A 484 -52.41 19.41 2.34
CA SER A 484 -52.73 18.43 1.31
C SER A 484 -52.64 19.10 -0.06
N THR A 485 -51.53 18.87 -0.77
CA THR A 485 -51.46 19.10 -2.21
C THR A 485 -51.93 17.82 -2.93
N PRO A 486 -52.78 17.95 -3.96
CA PRO A 486 -53.44 16.81 -4.58
C PRO A 486 -52.51 16.03 -5.51
N HIS A 487 -52.83 14.76 -5.69
CA HIS A 487 -52.25 13.86 -6.70
C HIS A 487 -52.22 14.46 -8.11
N ALA A 488 -51.06 14.33 -8.77
CA ALA A 488 -50.90 14.16 -10.22
C ALA A 488 -49.54 13.45 -10.44
N THR A 489 -49.53 12.11 -10.46
CA THR A 489 -49.40 11.25 -11.65
C THR A 489 -48.05 11.38 -12.39
N THR A 490 -47.19 10.34 -12.28
CA THR A 490 -46.72 9.40 -13.35
C THR A 490 -45.45 9.84 -14.11
N TRP A 491 -44.38 9.07 -14.40
CA TRP A 491 -43.88 7.65 -14.36
C TRP A 491 -42.33 7.72 -14.58
N PRO A 492 -41.53 6.65 -14.82
CA PRO A 492 -41.35 5.36 -14.12
C PRO A 492 -39.88 5.10 -13.71
N THR A 493 -39.64 4.32 -12.65
CA THR A 493 -38.37 3.62 -12.44
C THR A 493 -38.53 2.16 -12.83
N SER A 494 -37.86 1.74 -13.90
CA SER A 494 -37.63 0.33 -14.22
C SER A 494 -36.16 0.01 -14.01
N PHE A 495 -35.84 -0.68 -12.92
CA PHE A 495 -34.70 -1.62 -12.89
C PHE A 495 -35.08 -2.80 -12.00
N GLY A 496 -35.77 -3.75 -12.63
CA GLY A 496 -35.91 -5.11 -12.15
C GLY A 496 -34.76 -5.95 -12.70
N VAL A 497 -34.19 -6.72 -11.78
CA VAL A 497 -33.28 -7.86 -11.96
C VAL A 497 -33.72 -8.80 -13.08
N GLY A 498 -32.75 -9.36 -13.82
CA GLY A 498 -32.97 -10.53 -14.66
C GLY A 498 -31.70 -10.97 -15.40
N GLY A 499 -31.13 -12.11 -14.99
CA GLY A 499 -30.04 -12.77 -15.69
C GLY A 499 -30.49 -13.58 -16.90
N HIS A 500 -29.50 -13.93 -17.73
CA HIS A 500 -29.35 -15.09 -18.63
C HIS A 500 -28.54 -14.65 -19.86
N PHE A 501 -27.25 -15.02 -19.89
CA PHE A 501 -26.60 -15.84 -20.92
C PHE A 501 -25.23 -16.29 -20.41
#